data_AF-A0A538FV53-F1
#
_entry.id   AF-A0A538FV53-F1
#
_cell.length_a   1.000
_cell.length_b   1.000
_cell.length_c   1.000
_cell.angle_alpha   90.00
_cell.angle_beta   90.00
_cell.angle_gamma   90.00
#
_symmetry.space_group_name_H-M   'P 1'
#
loop_
_entity.id
_entity.type
_entity.pdbx_description
1 polymer ?
#
loop_
_entity_poly.entity_id
_entity_poly.type
_entity_poly.pdbx_seq_one_letter_code
_entity_poly.pdbx_strand_id
1 'polypeptide(L)'
;MSALHGLRQAGLYGRTVARVAQRGFRERGGDPVLATEGIVFVVGSPRSGTTFLAGAIGSQPGFVDLGEVRPVKSSIRRWALLPESEAAPELRSTLERVRRLGFVRDLRPVEQTPELSFVVGAAVRAYPQATVLHIIRDGRDVVCSLLERGWLREREGHDDVGQPYGSHLRSWVEPERRGEFLRAHEATRAAWAWRRYLTAARAAPEHTLEIRYEEIAADPAAAADRIAGRIETDPKPLAEALRQVHSRSIGRWRRDLTPAQIEDVEREAGQLLRELGYA
;
A
#
# COMPACT_ATOMS: atom_id res chain seq x y z
N MET A 1 7.85 18.57 -22.54
CA MET A 1 7.97 18.59 -21.06
C MET A 1 8.58 19.92 -20.65
N SER A 2 8.01 20.65 -19.68
CA SER A 2 8.63 21.90 -19.19
C SER A 2 9.81 21.63 -18.25
N ALA A 3 10.77 22.54 -18.16
CA ALA A 3 11.92 22.44 -17.26
C ALA A 3 11.49 22.23 -15.78
N LEU A 4 10.41 22.90 -15.36
CA LEU A 4 9.81 22.76 -14.03
C LEU A 4 9.29 21.34 -13.77
N HIS A 5 8.68 20.71 -14.79
CA HIS A 5 8.24 19.32 -14.70
C HIS A 5 9.43 18.36 -14.57
N GLY A 6 10.49 18.60 -15.35
CA GLY A 6 11.74 17.82 -15.27
C GLY A 6 12.39 17.89 -13.89
N LEU A 7 12.50 19.10 -13.31
CA LEU A 7 13.04 19.30 -11.95
C LEU A 7 12.20 18.62 -10.87
N ARG A 8 10.87 18.70 -10.98
CA ARG A 8 9.96 18.02 -10.06
C ARG A 8 10.15 16.51 -10.12
N GLN A 9 10.22 15.94 -11.32
CA GLN A 9 10.45 14.50 -11.52
C GLN A 9 11.82 14.08 -10.94
N ALA A 10 12.88 14.82 -11.25
CA ALA A 10 14.21 14.56 -10.69
C ALA A 10 14.20 14.55 -9.15
N GLY A 11 13.49 15.51 -8.52
CA GLY A 11 13.36 15.57 -7.06
C GLY A 11 12.59 14.38 -6.45
N LEU A 12 11.58 13.83 -7.14
CA LEU A 12 10.86 12.63 -6.69
C LEU A 12 11.76 11.39 -6.72
N TYR A 13 12.54 11.24 -7.80
CA TYR A 13 13.53 10.16 -7.92
C TYR A 13 14.62 10.29 -6.86
N GLY A 14 15.26 11.45 -6.74
CA GLY A 14 16.40 11.65 -5.83
C GLY A 14 16.09 11.29 -4.38
N ARG A 15 14.93 11.73 -3.84
CA ARG A 15 14.51 11.38 -2.47
C ARG A 15 14.26 9.89 -2.29
N THR A 16 13.65 9.24 -3.28
CA THR A 16 13.37 7.80 -3.23
C THR A 16 14.67 7.00 -3.32
N VAL A 17 15.53 7.33 -4.28
CA VAL A 17 16.81 6.69 -4.52
C VAL A 17 17.73 6.76 -3.30
N ALA A 18 17.86 7.94 -2.67
CA ALA A 18 18.68 8.10 -1.47
C ALA A 18 18.24 7.17 -0.33
N ARG A 19 16.93 7.06 -0.09
CA ARG A 19 16.36 6.15 0.91
C ARG A 19 16.61 4.68 0.56
N VAL A 20 16.39 4.29 -0.69
CA VAL A 20 16.54 2.90 -1.15
C VAL A 20 18.00 2.46 -1.09
N ALA A 21 18.94 3.30 -1.53
CA ALA A 21 20.36 3.00 -1.47
C ALA A 21 20.83 2.69 -0.04
N GLN A 22 20.40 3.48 0.95
CA GLN A 22 20.72 3.24 2.36
C GLN A 22 20.24 1.88 2.88
N ARG A 23 19.16 1.34 2.33
CA ARG A 23 18.61 0.03 2.70
C ARG A 23 19.35 -1.11 2.01
N GLY A 24 19.81 -0.90 0.77
CA GLY A 24 20.48 -1.91 -0.05
C GLY A 24 21.90 -2.27 0.38
N PHE A 25 22.67 -1.34 0.96
CA PHE A 25 24.08 -1.56 1.34
C PHE A 25 24.31 -2.66 2.40
N ARG A 26 23.25 -3.27 2.93
CA ARG A 26 23.31 -4.23 4.04
C ARG A 26 23.41 -5.69 3.59
N GLU A 27 23.15 -5.99 2.32
CA GLU A 27 22.90 -7.36 1.85
C GLU A 27 23.70 -7.71 0.60
N ARG A 28 24.03 -8.99 0.41
CA ARG A 28 24.49 -9.52 -0.88
C ARG A 28 23.27 -9.94 -1.68
N GLY A 29 23.06 -9.35 -2.86
CA GLY A 29 21.97 -9.76 -3.74
C GLY A 29 22.29 -11.01 -4.57
N GLY A 30 21.28 -11.43 -5.33
CA GLY A 30 21.34 -12.56 -6.25
C GLY A 30 21.37 -12.10 -7.71
N ASP A 31 20.83 -12.94 -8.59
CA ASP A 31 20.66 -12.59 -10.01
C ASP A 31 19.68 -11.42 -10.16
N PRO A 32 20.08 -10.30 -10.82
CA PRO A 32 19.22 -9.13 -10.94
C PRO A 32 17.93 -9.37 -11.72
N VAL A 33 17.90 -10.27 -12.70
CA VAL A 33 16.71 -10.57 -13.50
C VAL A 33 15.71 -11.35 -12.64
N LEU A 34 16.15 -12.40 -11.96
CA LEU A 34 15.30 -13.18 -11.06
C LEU A 34 14.74 -12.32 -9.92
N ALA A 35 15.60 -11.48 -9.33
CA ALA A 35 15.19 -10.52 -8.30
C ALA A 35 14.11 -9.55 -8.81
N THR A 36 14.20 -9.13 -10.08
CA THR A 36 13.26 -8.21 -10.71
C THR A 36 11.90 -8.85 -10.94
N GLU A 37 11.87 -10.03 -11.56
CA GLU A 37 10.62 -10.70 -11.95
C GLU A 37 9.81 -11.12 -10.71
N GLY A 38 10.50 -11.50 -9.63
CA GLY A 38 9.86 -11.88 -8.37
C GLY A 38 9.33 -10.73 -7.50
N ILE A 39 9.29 -9.47 -7.97
CA ILE A 39 8.86 -8.31 -7.16
C ILE A 39 7.62 -8.60 -6.28
N VAL A 40 7.65 -8.10 -5.03
CA VAL A 40 6.53 -8.19 -4.10
C VAL A 40 5.82 -6.84 -4.03
N PHE A 41 4.52 -6.82 -4.28
CA PHE A 41 3.66 -5.65 -4.10
C PHE A 41 2.85 -5.81 -2.84
N VAL A 42 3.04 -4.93 -1.85
CA VAL A 42 2.20 -4.88 -0.64
C VAL A 42 1.12 -3.82 -0.85
N VAL A 43 -0.12 -4.27 -1.00
CA VAL A 43 -1.28 -3.42 -1.30
C VAL A 43 -2.32 -3.50 -0.20
N GLY A 44 -3.22 -2.52 -0.14
CA GLY A 44 -4.23 -2.39 0.89
C GLY A 44 -4.51 -0.93 1.21
N SER A 45 -5.51 -0.69 2.06
CA SER A 45 -5.82 0.68 2.49
C SER A 45 -4.68 1.25 3.34
N PRO A 46 -4.32 2.54 3.20
CA PRO A 46 -3.45 3.22 4.15
C PRO A 46 -3.90 2.92 5.59
N ARG A 47 -2.93 2.77 6.50
CA ARG A 47 -3.16 2.43 7.92
C ARG A 47 -3.62 0.99 8.20
N SER A 48 -3.66 0.12 7.19
CA SER A 48 -3.89 -1.33 7.37
C SER A 48 -2.62 -2.12 7.73
N GLY A 49 -1.46 -1.47 7.81
CA GLY A 49 -0.18 -2.13 8.12
C GLY A 49 0.72 -2.39 6.90
N THR A 50 0.45 -1.78 5.75
CA THR A 50 1.26 -1.93 4.51
C THR A 50 2.75 -1.65 4.74
N THR A 51 3.10 -0.54 5.41
CA THR A 51 4.49 -0.19 5.74
C THR A 51 5.15 -1.22 6.66
N PHE A 52 4.40 -1.73 7.64
CA PHE A 52 4.92 -2.73 8.58
C PHE A 52 5.22 -4.05 7.84
N LEU A 53 4.26 -4.57 7.06
CA LEU A 53 4.44 -5.81 6.32
C LEU A 53 5.56 -5.71 5.29
N ALA A 54 5.61 -4.60 4.53
CA ALA A 54 6.68 -4.38 3.56
C ALA A 54 8.05 -4.23 4.21
N GLY A 55 8.13 -3.56 5.37
CA GLY A 55 9.36 -3.47 6.15
C GLY A 55 9.82 -4.83 6.67
N ALA A 56 8.90 -5.67 7.13
CA ALA A 56 9.21 -7.02 7.59
C ALA A 56 9.72 -7.93 6.46
N ILE A 57 9.15 -7.82 5.26
CA ILE A 57 9.64 -8.58 4.09
C ILE A 57 10.95 -8.00 3.57
N GLY A 58 11.04 -6.68 3.48
CA GLY A 58 12.24 -5.98 3.00
C GLY A 58 13.44 -6.07 3.95
N SER A 59 13.27 -6.58 5.17
CA SER A 59 14.36 -6.90 6.09
C SER A 59 14.86 -8.34 5.96
N GLN A 60 14.24 -9.16 5.09
CA GLN A 60 14.67 -10.54 4.88
C GLN A 60 15.89 -10.59 3.96
N PRO A 61 16.78 -11.60 4.12
CA PRO A 61 17.94 -11.76 3.24
C PRO A 61 17.54 -11.80 1.77
N GLY A 62 18.21 -11.00 0.94
CA GLY A 62 17.94 -10.90 -0.50
C GLY A 62 16.76 -10.00 -0.89
N PHE A 63 16.05 -9.39 0.05
CA PHE A 63 14.96 -8.44 -0.21
C PHE A 63 15.36 -6.98 0.07
N VAL A 64 14.59 -6.04 -0.48
CA VAL A 64 14.71 -4.62 -0.15
C VAL A 64 13.34 -3.94 -0.14
N ASP A 65 12.97 -3.31 0.98
CA ASP A 65 11.81 -2.41 1.04
C ASP A 65 12.12 -1.12 0.26
N LEU A 66 11.37 -0.86 -0.81
CA LEU A 66 11.52 0.37 -1.60
C LEU A 66 10.92 1.58 -0.88
N GLY A 67 10.01 1.37 0.09
CA GLY A 67 9.20 2.42 0.69
C GLY A 67 8.32 3.11 -0.34
N GLU A 68 7.54 4.13 0.04
CA GLU A 68 6.59 4.73 -0.92
C GLU A 68 7.37 5.35 -2.08
N VAL A 69 7.26 4.74 -3.26
CA VAL A 69 8.03 5.12 -4.44
C VAL A 69 7.36 6.36 -5.00
N ARG A 70 7.91 7.54 -4.67
CA ARG A 70 7.28 8.83 -5.02
C ARG A 70 6.99 8.99 -6.52
N PRO A 71 7.87 8.56 -7.45
CA PRO A 71 7.56 8.56 -8.88
C PRO A 71 6.34 7.69 -9.26
N VAL A 72 6.22 6.49 -8.66
CA VAL A 72 5.05 5.60 -8.81
C VAL A 72 3.81 6.31 -8.28
N LYS A 73 3.84 6.79 -7.03
CA LYS A 73 2.73 7.52 -6.40
C LYS A 73 2.23 8.69 -7.25
N SER A 74 3.15 9.46 -7.85
CA SER A 74 2.79 10.59 -8.71
C SER A 74 2.16 10.20 -10.05
N SER A 75 2.35 8.95 -10.49
CA SER A 75 1.91 8.46 -11.80
C SER A 75 0.65 7.61 -11.74
N ILE A 76 0.28 7.08 -10.55
CA ILE A 76 -0.86 6.17 -10.39
C ILE A 76 -2.17 6.75 -10.93
N ARG A 77 -2.47 8.04 -10.68
CA ARG A 77 -3.70 8.65 -11.22
C ARG A 77 -3.76 8.55 -12.75
N ARG A 78 -2.62 8.71 -13.44
CA ARG A 78 -2.57 8.58 -14.89
C ARG A 78 -2.67 7.12 -15.31
N TRP A 79 -1.89 6.23 -14.69
CA TRP A 79 -1.89 4.80 -15.02
C TRP A 79 -3.25 4.15 -14.80
N ALA A 80 -4.00 4.54 -13.78
CA ALA A 80 -5.36 4.06 -13.52
C ALA A 80 -6.38 4.48 -14.60
N LEU A 81 -6.02 5.42 -15.49
CA LEU A 81 -6.85 5.86 -16.63
C LEU A 81 -6.40 5.24 -17.97
N LEU A 82 -5.27 4.54 -17.99
CA LEU A 82 -4.74 3.92 -19.20
C LEU A 82 -5.17 2.44 -19.28
N PRO A 83 -5.21 1.85 -20.48
CA PRO A 83 -5.19 0.41 -20.63
C PRO A 83 -3.98 -0.18 -19.90
N GLU A 84 -4.16 -1.32 -19.24
CA GLU A 84 -3.08 -1.97 -18.47
C GLU A 84 -1.83 -2.26 -19.32
N SER A 85 -2.00 -2.57 -20.60
CA SER A 85 -0.91 -2.80 -21.56
C SER A 85 -0.02 -1.57 -21.77
N GLU A 86 -0.55 -0.37 -21.58
CA GLU A 86 0.20 0.89 -21.66
C GLU A 86 0.76 1.30 -20.30
N ALA A 87 0.00 1.09 -19.21
CA ALA A 87 0.45 1.40 -17.86
C ALA A 87 1.60 0.48 -17.39
N ALA A 88 1.58 -0.80 -17.75
CA ALA A 88 2.56 -1.79 -17.33
C ALA A 88 4.02 -1.44 -17.70
N PRO A 89 4.37 -1.13 -18.96
CA PRO A 89 5.76 -0.79 -19.32
C PRO A 89 6.24 0.49 -18.62
N GLU A 90 5.36 1.45 -18.37
CA GLU A 90 5.72 2.66 -17.64
C GLU A 90 5.96 2.43 -16.15
N LEU A 91 5.10 1.63 -15.51
CA LEU A 91 5.28 1.21 -14.12
C LEU A 91 6.62 0.49 -13.97
N ARG A 92 6.90 -0.49 -14.85
CA ARG A 92 8.18 -1.21 -14.88
C ARG A 92 9.36 -0.27 -15.04
N SER A 93 9.32 0.61 -16.04
CA SER A 93 10.38 1.60 -16.29
C SER A 93 10.63 2.49 -15.08
N THR A 94 9.57 2.89 -14.38
CA THR A 94 9.63 3.74 -13.20
C THR A 94 10.35 3.04 -12.05
N LEU A 95 9.94 1.81 -11.73
CA LEU A 95 10.56 1.01 -10.67
C LEU A 95 11.99 0.62 -11.00
N GLU A 96 12.27 0.19 -12.23
CA GLU A 96 13.64 -0.18 -12.64
C GLU A 96 14.60 1.01 -12.60
N ARG A 97 14.12 2.22 -12.91
CA ARG A 97 14.93 3.44 -12.74
C ARG A 97 15.26 3.71 -11.27
N VAL A 98 14.31 3.53 -10.36
CA VAL A 98 14.57 3.66 -8.91
C VAL A 98 15.57 2.60 -8.45
N ARG A 99 15.38 1.34 -8.83
CA ARG A 99 16.27 0.24 -8.42
C ARG A 99 17.67 0.39 -8.97
N ARG A 100 17.81 0.82 -10.23
CA ARG A 100 19.12 1.09 -10.86
C ARG A 100 19.87 2.23 -10.16
N LEU A 101 19.20 3.35 -9.92
CA LEU A 101 19.82 4.50 -9.29
C LEU A 101 20.05 4.30 -7.78
N GLY A 102 19.25 3.42 -7.16
CA GLY A 102 19.41 3.00 -5.77
C GLY A 102 20.46 1.89 -5.57
N PHE A 103 21.03 1.34 -6.65
CA PHE A 103 22.01 0.24 -6.60
C PHE A 103 21.51 -1.02 -5.88
N VAL A 104 20.25 -1.40 -6.12
CA VAL A 104 19.59 -2.56 -5.47
C VAL A 104 18.99 -3.55 -6.48
N ARG A 105 19.56 -3.63 -7.68
CA ARG A 105 18.98 -4.46 -8.76
C ARG A 105 19.11 -5.96 -8.51
N ASP A 106 20.10 -6.34 -7.73
CA ASP A 106 20.39 -7.69 -7.24
C ASP A 106 19.52 -8.09 -6.04
N LEU A 107 18.79 -7.16 -5.43
CA LEU A 107 17.84 -7.42 -4.35
C LEU A 107 16.41 -7.47 -4.87
N ARG A 108 15.62 -8.40 -4.33
CA ARG A 108 14.21 -8.58 -4.64
C ARG A 108 13.40 -7.42 -4.04
N PRO A 109 12.78 -6.57 -4.86
CA PRO A 109 12.11 -5.36 -4.36
C PRO A 109 10.76 -5.69 -3.71
N VAL A 110 10.47 -4.94 -2.64
CA VAL A 110 9.14 -4.86 -2.03
C VAL A 110 8.64 -3.42 -2.23
N GLU A 111 7.56 -3.26 -3.00
CA GLU A 111 6.91 -1.97 -3.24
C GLU A 111 5.56 -1.95 -2.50
N GLN A 112 5.28 -0.86 -1.80
CA GLN A 112 4.17 -0.77 -0.85
C GLN A 112 3.46 0.60 -0.89
N THR A 113 3.48 1.28 -2.04
CA THR A 113 2.69 2.50 -2.24
C THR A 113 1.21 2.11 -2.18
N PRO A 114 0.42 2.56 -1.20
CA PRO A 114 -0.95 2.07 -1.02
C PRO A 114 -1.81 2.25 -2.27
N GLU A 115 -1.61 3.36 -2.99
CA GLU A 115 -2.35 3.68 -4.22
C GLU A 115 -2.10 2.66 -5.34
N LEU A 116 -1.05 1.82 -5.26
CA LEU A 116 -0.78 0.76 -6.25
C LEU A 116 -1.95 -0.22 -6.32
N SER A 117 -2.76 -0.32 -5.26
CA SER A 117 -4.05 -1.02 -5.26
C SER A 117 -4.92 -0.71 -6.48
N PHE A 118 -4.86 0.51 -7.03
CA PHE A 118 -5.64 0.93 -8.21
C PHE A 118 -5.04 0.55 -9.57
N VAL A 119 -3.84 -0.03 -9.59
CA VAL A 119 -3.12 -0.42 -10.81
C VAL A 119 -2.50 -1.81 -10.69
N VAL A 120 -3.04 -2.67 -9.82
CA VAL A 120 -2.53 -4.05 -9.60
C VAL A 120 -2.48 -4.85 -10.90
N GLY A 121 -3.50 -4.75 -11.76
CA GLY A 121 -3.50 -5.43 -13.06
C GLY A 121 -2.33 -5.02 -13.96
N ALA A 122 -2.01 -3.72 -14.02
CA ALA A 122 -0.83 -3.22 -14.71
C ALA A 122 0.48 -3.70 -14.05
N ALA A 123 0.51 -3.80 -12.72
CA ALA A 123 1.69 -4.27 -11.98
C ALA A 123 2.00 -5.75 -12.25
N VAL A 124 1.00 -6.64 -12.24
CA VAL A 124 1.21 -8.06 -12.56
C VAL A 124 1.46 -8.30 -14.05
N ARG A 125 0.93 -7.44 -14.92
CA ARG A 125 1.28 -7.45 -16.35
C ARG A 125 2.73 -7.01 -16.58
N ALA A 126 3.22 -6.03 -15.81
CA ALA A 126 4.60 -5.57 -15.87
C ALA A 126 5.60 -6.62 -15.36
N TYR A 127 5.17 -7.43 -14.39
CA TYR A 127 5.95 -8.45 -13.72
C TYR A 127 5.12 -9.73 -13.54
N PRO A 128 5.11 -10.63 -14.55
CA PRO A 128 4.26 -11.82 -14.52
C PRO A 128 4.57 -12.82 -13.39
N GLN A 129 5.73 -12.72 -12.75
CA GLN A 129 6.09 -13.54 -11.59
C GLN A 129 5.91 -12.81 -10.25
N ALA A 130 5.31 -11.60 -10.28
CA ALA A 130 5.08 -10.83 -9.08
C ALA A 130 4.13 -11.54 -8.12
N THR A 131 4.36 -11.29 -6.84
CA THR A 131 3.42 -11.62 -5.77
C THR A 131 2.78 -10.34 -5.26
N VAL A 132 1.45 -10.35 -5.16
CA VAL A 132 0.68 -9.28 -4.51
C VAL A 132 0.28 -9.76 -3.13
N LEU A 133 0.75 -9.08 -2.09
CA LEU A 133 0.31 -9.29 -0.72
C LEU A 133 -0.73 -8.23 -0.38
N HIS A 134 -1.99 -8.64 -0.34
CA HIS A 134 -3.10 -7.75 0.00
C HIS A 134 -3.35 -7.82 1.51
N ILE A 135 -2.89 -6.78 2.23
CA ILE A 135 -3.11 -6.69 3.68
C ILE A 135 -4.48 -6.10 3.98
N ILE A 136 -5.26 -6.84 4.75
CA ILE A 136 -6.61 -6.49 5.17
C ILE A 136 -6.60 -6.23 6.67
N ARG A 137 -7.34 -5.22 7.11
CA ARG A 137 -7.55 -4.91 8.53
C ARG A 137 -9.00 -4.47 8.72
N ASP A 138 -9.56 -4.67 9.91
CA ASP A 138 -10.88 -4.13 10.28
C ASP A 138 -10.97 -2.64 9.89
N GLY A 139 -11.91 -2.32 9.00
CA GLY A 139 -12.09 -0.97 8.46
C GLY A 139 -12.40 0.06 9.55
N ARG A 140 -12.99 -0.37 10.67
CA ARG A 140 -13.29 0.51 11.80
C ARG A 140 -12.00 0.94 12.53
N ASP A 141 -11.04 0.03 12.70
CA ASP A 141 -9.72 0.39 13.26
C ASP A 141 -8.89 1.25 12.29
N VAL A 142 -9.01 0.99 10.99
CA VAL A 142 -8.38 1.84 9.96
C VAL A 142 -8.95 3.25 10.01
N VAL A 143 -10.28 3.38 10.14
CA VAL A 143 -10.95 4.67 10.31
C VAL A 143 -10.45 5.40 11.55
N CYS A 144 -10.31 4.75 12.70
CA CYS A 144 -9.68 5.37 13.88
C CYS A 144 -8.32 5.98 13.55
N SER A 145 -7.46 5.21 12.86
CA SER A 145 -6.13 5.70 12.52
C SER A 145 -6.16 6.86 11.53
N LEU A 146 -7.08 6.87 10.56
CA LEU A 146 -7.23 7.95 9.58
C LEU A 146 -7.75 9.23 10.25
N LEU A 147 -8.74 9.12 11.15
CA LEU A 147 -9.26 10.23 11.94
C LEU A 147 -8.19 10.83 12.85
N GLU A 148 -7.33 10.00 13.44
CA GLU A 148 -6.20 10.43 14.26
C GLU A 148 -5.16 11.23 13.44
N ARG A 149 -4.95 10.87 12.17
CA ARG A 149 -4.08 11.62 11.27
C ARG A 149 -4.72 12.94 10.77
N GLY A 150 -6.05 12.98 10.71
CA GLY A 150 -6.81 14.14 10.25
C GLY A 150 -6.59 14.47 8.77
N TRP A 151 -6.27 13.48 7.94
CA TRP A 151 -6.01 13.67 6.51
C TRP A 151 -7.25 14.15 5.73
N LEU A 152 -8.44 13.81 6.23
CA LEU A 152 -9.74 14.11 5.59
C LEU A 152 -10.56 15.13 6.42
N ARG A 153 -9.95 15.73 7.45
CA ARG A 153 -10.54 16.76 8.30
C ARG A 153 -10.40 18.12 7.65
N GLU A 154 -11.45 18.94 7.72
CA GLU A 154 -11.37 20.33 7.27
C GLU A 154 -10.33 21.09 8.08
N ARG A 155 -9.21 21.45 7.43
CA ARG A 155 -8.17 22.33 7.96
C ARG A 155 -7.29 22.83 6.81
N GLU A 156 -6.55 23.92 7.05
CA GLU A 156 -5.58 24.42 6.09
C GLU A 156 -4.33 23.52 5.99
N GLY A 157 -3.71 23.51 4.81
CA GLY A 157 -2.44 22.85 4.56
C GLY A 157 -2.56 21.50 3.84
N HIS A 158 -1.46 20.75 3.87
CA HIS A 158 -1.30 19.49 3.15
C HIS A 158 -0.69 18.42 4.06
N ASP A 159 -0.96 17.15 3.75
CA ASP A 159 -0.29 16.01 4.38
C ASP A 159 1.18 15.87 3.96
N ASP A 160 1.87 14.87 4.50
CA ASP A 160 3.28 14.56 4.26
C ASP A 160 3.60 14.20 2.81
N VAL A 161 2.58 13.91 2.00
CA VAL A 161 2.69 13.63 0.57
C VAL A 161 2.14 14.76 -0.31
N GLY A 162 1.75 15.88 0.30
CA GLY A 162 1.31 17.09 -0.40
C GLY A 162 -0.14 17.05 -0.86
N GLN A 163 -0.98 16.18 -0.29
CA GLN A 163 -2.42 16.19 -0.53
C GLN A 163 -3.11 17.17 0.42
N PRO A 164 -4.02 18.02 -0.08
CA PRO A 164 -4.67 19.02 0.77
C PRO A 164 -5.61 18.35 1.77
N TYR A 165 -5.67 18.85 3.00
CA TYR A 165 -6.56 18.31 4.03
C TYR A 165 -8.03 18.63 3.75
N GLY A 166 -8.93 17.80 4.28
CA GLY A 166 -10.37 18.04 4.19
C GLY A 166 -11.05 17.22 3.11
N SER A 167 -12.15 17.77 2.59
CA SER A 167 -13.06 17.10 1.66
C SER A 167 -12.61 17.09 0.20
N HIS A 168 -11.40 17.55 -0.12
CA HIS A 168 -10.92 17.58 -1.50
C HIS A 168 -10.99 16.21 -2.20
N LEU A 169 -11.49 16.23 -3.44
CA LEU A 169 -11.67 15.02 -4.24
C LEU A 169 -10.34 14.27 -4.40
N ARG A 170 -10.36 13.01 -4.01
CA ARG A 170 -9.26 12.08 -4.24
C ARG A 170 -9.49 11.30 -5.54
N SER A 171 -8.42 10.79 -6.14
CA SER A 171 -8.48 10.03 -7.39
C SER A 171 -9.32 8.74 -7.29
N TRP A 172 -9.49 8.21 -6.08
CA TRP A 172 -10.25 6.99 -5.81
C TRP A 172 -11.74 7.21 -5.58
N VAL A 173 -12.20 8.47 -5.49
CA VAL A 173 -13.63 8.80 -5.32
C VAL A 173 -14.35 8.55 -6.65
N GLU A 174 -15.40 7.74 -6.59
CA GLU A 174 -16.29 7.43 -7.71
C GLU A 174 -16.85 8.73 -8.32
N PRO A 175 -16.72 8.94 -9.65
CA PRO A 175 -17.17 10.17 -10.31
C PRO A 175 -18.61 10.57 -9.98
N GLU A 176 -19.51 9.60 -9.93
CA GLU A 176 -20.95 9.75 -9.69
C GLU A 176 -21.29 10.09 -8.24
N ARG A 177 -20.42 9.79 -7.28
CA ARG A 177 -20.63 10.10 -5.85
C ARG A 177 -19.76 11.26 -5.34
N ARG A 178 -19.09 12.02 -6.22
CA ARG A 178 -18.25 13.18 -5.81
C ARG A 178 -18.98 14.20 -4.94
N GLY A 179 -20.22 14.54 -5.29
CA GLY A 179 -21.03 15.50 -4.52
C GLY A 179 -21.45 14.97 -3.14
N GLU A 180 -21.53 13.65 -2.98
CA GLU A 180 -21.74 13.00 -1.69
C GLU A 180 -20.46 13.06 -0.85
N PHE A 181 -19.31 12.71 -1.44
CA PHE A 181 -18.01 12.75 -0.76
C PHE A 181 -17.69 14.12 -0.16
N LEU A 182 -17.94 15.19 -0.92
CA LEU A 182 -17.70 16.58 -0.48
C LEU A 182 -18.50 16.94 0.78
N ARG A 183 -19.71 16.38 0.94
CA ARG A 183 -20.62 16.66 2.05
C ARG A 183 -20.55 15.63 3.17
N ALA A 184 -19.92 14.48 2.94
CA ALA A 184 -19.85 13.37 3.88
C ALA A 184 -19.02 13.75 5.12
N HIS A 185 -19.32 13.15 6.28
CA HIS A 185 -18.49 13.33 7.47
C HIS A 185 -17.10 12.71 7.28
N GLU A 186 -16.13 13.14 8.09
CA GLU A 186 -14.75 12.62 8.03
C GLU A 186 -14.69 11.09 8.16
N ALA A 187 -15.49 10.50 9.06
CA ALA A 187 -15.55 9.06 9.28
C ALA A 187 -16.08 8.31 8.04
N THR A 188 -17.12 8.84 7.38
CA THR A 188 -17.61 8.31 6.11
C THR A 188 -16.51 8.38 5.05
N ARG A 189 -15.81 9.52 4.90
CA ARG A 189 -14.72 9.65 3.92
C ARG A 189 -13.56 8.67 4.20
N ALA A 190 -13.25 8.41 5.46
CA ALA A 190 -12.24 7.44 5.86
C ALA A 190 -12.67 5.99 5.55
N ALA A 191 -13.92 5.62 5.86
CA ALA A 191 -14.48 4.32 5.51
C ALA A 191 -14.53 4.10 4.00
N TRP A 192 -14.86 5.16 3.27
CA TRP A 192 -14.84 5.20 1.81
C TRP A 192 -13.45 4.90 1.28
N ALA A 193 -12.42 5.58 1.80
CA ALA A 193 -11.03 5.31 1.44
C ALA A 193 -10.67 3.84 1.72
N TRP A 194 -11.02 3.30 2.88
CA TRP A 194 -10.79 1.88 3.18
C TRP A 194 -11.44 0.95 2.15
N ARG A 195 -12.74 1.12 1.88
CA ARG A 195 -13.49 0.32 0.90
C ARG A 195 -12.84 0.36 -0.47
N ARG A 196 -12.51 1.56 -0.97
CA ARG A 196 -11.97 1.73 -2.33
C ARG A 196 -10.64 1.04 -2.54
N TYR A 197 -9.73 1.13 -1.58
CA TYR A 197 -8.42 0.48 -1.71
C TYR A 197 -8.54 -1.04 -1.66
N LEU A 198 -9.34 -1.59 -0.74
CA LEU A 198 -9.54 -3.05 -0.64
C LEU A 198 -10.24 -3.61 -1.88
N THR A 199 -11.25 -2.93 -2.42
CA THR A 199 -11.90 -3.35 -3.66
C THR A 199 -10.93 -3.29 -4.84
N ALA A 200 -10.13 -2.24 -4.95
CA ALA A 200 -9.19 -2.09 -6.06
C ALA A 200 -8.08 -3.15 -6.04
N ALA A 201 -7.57 -3.49 -4.86
CA ALA A 201 -6.52 -4.49 -4.68
C ALA A 201 -6.90 -5.91 -5.17
N ARG A 202 -8.19 -6.21 -5.33
CA ARG A 202 -8.71 -7.51 -5.80
C ARG A 202 -8.56 -7.75 -7.31
N ALA A 203 -7.96 -6.83 -8.07
CA ALA A 203 -7.93 -6.88 -9.53
C ALA A 203 -7.14 -8.07 -10.15
N ALA A 204 -6.26 -8.73 -9.39
CA ALA A 204 -5.46 -9.86 -9.88
C ALA A 204 -5.42 -11.02 -8.86
N PRO A 205 -6.53 -11.76 -8.67
CA PRO A 205 -6.65 -12.76 -7.61
C PRO A 205 -5.59 -13.88 -7.71
N GLU A 206 -5.21 -14.29 -8.93
CA GLU A 206 -4.21 -15.34 -9.15
C GLU A 206 -2.80 -14.97 -8.64
N HIS A 207 -2.48 -13.68 -8.63
CA HIS A 207 -1.21 -13.16 -8.09
C HIS A 207 -1.30 -12.80 -6.61
N THR A 208 -2.48 -12.86 -6.01
CA THR A 208 -2.76 -12.25 -4.71
C THR A 208 -2.82 -13.27 -3.59
N LEU A 209 -2.08 -13.00 -2.51
CA LEU A 209 -2.27 -13.63 -1.21
C LEU A 209 -2.88 -12.59 -0.26
N GLU A 210 -4.11 -12.83 0.19
CA GLU A 210 -4.75 -12.01 1.22
C GLU A 210 -4.30 -12.44 2.61
N ILE A 211 -3.89 -11.48 3.43
CA ILE A 211 -3.46 -11.69 4.82
C ILE A 211 -4.11 -10.63 5.70
N ARG A 212 -4.66 -11.03 6.84
CA ARG A 212 -5.23 -10.09 7.81
C ARG A 212 -4.17 -9.58 8.76
N TYR A 213 -4.23 -8.29 9.09
CA TYR A 213 -3.38 -7.68 10.12
C TYR A 213 -3.57 -8.39 11.48
N GLU A 214 -4.81 -8.78 11.76
CA GLU A 214 -5.22 -9.51 12.96
C GLU A 214 -4.67 -10.96 12.97
N GLU A 215 -4.58 -11.61 11.80
CA GLU A 215 -3.93 -12.93 11.68
C GLU A 215 -2.44 -12.85 11.99
N ILE A 216 -1.75 -11.82 11.46
CA ILE A 216 -0.33 -11.58 11.77
C ILE A 216 -0.14 -11.35 13.27
N ALA A 217 -1.03 -10.60 13.91
CA ALA A 217 -0.94 -10.32 15.34
C ALA A 217 -1.29 -11.51 16.23
N ALA A 218 -2.21 -12.37 15.80
CA ALA A 218 -2.61 -13.55 16.54
C ALA A 218 -1.55 -14.65 16.47
N ASP A 219 -1.01 -14.92 15.27
CA ASP A 219 0.01 -15.94 15.05
C ASP A 219 1.02 -15.50 13.99
N PRO A 220 2.07 -14.75 14.39
CA PRO A 220 3.12 -14.31 13.48
C PRO A 220 3.85 -15.44 12.77
N ALA A 221 3.94 -16.63 13.39
CA ALA A 221 4.65 -17.78 12.82
C ALA A 221 3.83 -18.38 11.66
N ALA A 222 2.55 -18.66 11.89
CA ALA A 222 1.67 -19.15 10.83
C ALA A 222 1.52 -18.15 9.67
N ALA A 223 1.45 -16.85 9.98
CA ALA A 223 1.44 -15.81 8.95
C ALA A 223 2.76 -15.79 8.14
N ALA A 224 3.91 -15.93 8.82
CA ALA A 224 5.21 -16.03 8.16
C ALA A 224 5.31 -17.24 7.24
N ASP A 225 4.84 -18.42 7.67
CA ASP A 225 4.84 -19.63 6.84
C ASP A 225 4.06 -19.42 5.53
N ARG A 226 2.86 -18.84 5.61
CA ARG A 226 2.04 -18.53 4.43
C ARG A 226 2.71 -17.54 3.49
N ILE A 227 3.22 -16.43 4.04
CA ILE A 227 3.89 -15.38 3.25
C ILE A 227 5.15 -15.95 2.61
N ALA A 228 6.01 -16.59 3.42
CA ALA A 228 7.30 -17.13 2.99
C ALA A 228 7.15 -18.24 1.96
N GLY A 229 6.11 -19.08 2.07
CA GLY A 229 5.77 -20.06 1.04
C GLY A 229 5.39 -19.41 -0.29
N ARG A 230 4.67 -18.28 -0.27
CA ARG A 230 4.26 -17.57 -1.49
C ARG A 230 5.39 -16.77 -2.14
N ILE A 231 6.31 -16.23 -1.33
CA ILE A 231 7.45 -15.44 -1.82
C ILE A 231 8.77 -16.21 -1.79
N GLU A 232 8.75 -17.52 -1.54
CA GLU A 232 9.92 -18.41 -1.58
C GLU A 232 11.11 -17.89 -0.74
N THR A 233 10.88 -17.67 0.56
CA THR A 233 11.93 -17.26 1.53
C THR A 233 11.89 -18.09 2.81
N ASP A 234 12.82 -17.86 3.73
CA ASP A 234 12.84 -18.53 5.04
C ASP A 234 11.76 -17.93 5.96
N PRO A 235 10.79 -18.74 6.45
CA PRO A 235 9.75 -18.24 7.35
C PRO A 235 10.28 -17.82 8.73
N LYS A 236 11.42 -18.36 9.19
CA LYS A 236 11.92 -18.09 10.56
C LYS A 236 12.30 -16.62 10.81
N PRO A 237 13.18 -15.99 10.01
CA PRO A 237 13.51 -14.58 10.19
C PRO A 237 12.30 -13.67 9.88
N LEU A 238 11.38 -14.11 9.00
CA LEU A 238 10.14 -13.39 8.74
C LEU A 238 9.22 -13.41 9.97
N ALA A 239 9.06 -14.54 10.65
CA ALA A 239 8.28 -14.65 11.87
C ALA A 239 8.80 -13.72 12.98
N GLU A 240 10.13 -13.57 13.12
CA GLU A 240 10.72 -12.61 14.05
C GLU A 240 10.37 -11.16 13.69
N ALA A 241 10.46 -10.79 12.42
CA ALA A 241 10.06 -9.46 11.98
C ALA A 241 8.55 -9.21 12.20
N LEU A 242 7.71 -10.22 11.94
CA LEU A 242 6.26 -10.13 12.14
C LEU A 242 5.84 -10.07 13.62
N ARG A 243 6.64 -10.60 14.55
CA ARG A 243 6.40 -10.46 16.01
C ARG A 243 6.37 -9.00 16.48
N GLN A 244 6.92 -8.06 15.71
CA GLN A 244 6.93 -6.63 16.03
C GLN A 244 5.59 -5.92 15.71
N VAL A 245 4.58 -6.66 15.26
CA VAL A 245 3.24 -6.13 14.94
C VAL A 245 2.58 -5.44 16.15
N HIS A 246 1.95 -4.29 15.89
CA HIS A 246 1.32 -3.48 16.94
C HIS A 246 -0.12 -3.94 17.26
N SER A 247 -0.24 -4.98 18.10
CA SER A 247 -1.51 -5.58 18.52
C SER A 247 -2.44 -4.63 19.29
N ARG A 248 -1.91 -3.63 20.02
CA ARG A 248 -2.70 -2.66 20.81
C ARG A 248 -3.71 -1.84 20.01
N SER A 249 -3.53 -1.81 18.69
CA SER A 249 -4.39 -1.07 17.79
C SER A 249 -5.57 -1.89 17.26
N ILE A 250 -5.64 -3.19 17.56
CA ILE A 250 -6.71 -4.09 17.14
C ILE A 250 -7.91 -3.92 18.08
N GLY A 251 -9.09 -3.74 17.50
CA GLY A 251 -10.35 -3.53 18.20
C GLY A 251 -10.46 -2.19 18.92
N ARG A 252 -9.52 -1.25 18.69
CA ARG A 252 -9.52 0.08 19.33
C ARG A 252 -10.76 0.90 18.97
N TRP A 253 -11.38 0.60 17.83
CA TRP A 253 -12.59 1.28 17.36
C TRP A 253 -13.74 1.25 18.37
N ARG A 254 -13.84 0.20 19.19
CA ARG A 254 -14.88 0.09 20.23
C ARG A 254 -14.81 1.17 21.29
N ARG A 255 -13.61 1.74 21.50
CA ARG A 255 -13.36 2.82 22.45
C ARG A 255 -13.23 4.17 21.76
N ASP A 256 -12.62 4.19 20.58
CA ASP A 256 -12.16 5.43 19.94
C ASP A 256 -13.19 6.03 18.97
N LEU A 257 -14.13 5.24 18.43
CA LEU A 257 -15.21 5.76 17.59
C LEU A 257 -16.47 6.02 18.41
N THR A 258 -17.12 7.15 18.12
CA THR A 258 -18.46 7.43 18.65
C THR A 258 -19.52 6.57 17.94
N PRO A 259 -20.72 6.37 18.53
CA PRO A 259 -21.79 5.64 17.87
C PRO A 259 -22.15 6.17 16.47
N ALA A 260 -22.18 7.50 16.30
CA ALA A 260 -22.45 8.13 15.01
C ALA A 260 -21.33 7.86 13.98
N GLN A 261 -20.06 7.82 14.43
CA GLN A 261 -18.95 7.46 13.54
C GLN A 261 -19.02 5.99 13.14
N ILE A 262 -19.42 5.08 14.04
CA ILE A 262 -19.62 3.67 13.71
C ILE A 262 -20.74 3.54 12.66
N GLU A 263 -21.86 4.25 12.83
CA GLU A 263 -22.95 4.29 11.85
C GLU A 263 -22.48 4.81 10.48
N ASP A 264 -21.65 5.86 10.46
CA ASP A 264 -21.03 6.38 9.25
C ASP A 264 -20.15 5.34 8.53
N VAL A 265 -19.40 4.54 9.29
CA VAL A 265 -18.56 3.46 8.74
C VAL A 265 -19.42 2.32 8.20
N GLU A 266 -20.40 1.85 8.97
CA GLU A 266 -21.29 0.75 8.57
C GLU A 266 -22.12 1.11 7.34
N ARG A 267 -22.56 2.37 7.22
CA ARG A 267 -23.30 2.85 6.05
C ARG A 267 -22.45 2.84 4.78
N GLU A 268 -21.19 3.27 4.85
CA GLU A 268 -20.32 3.34 3.68
C GLU A 268 -19.63 2.02 3.33
N ALA A 269 -19.24 1.24 4.33
CA ALA A 269 -18.35 0.09 4.18
C ALA A 269 -18.84 -1.19 4.85
N GLY A 270 -20.01 -1.17 5.51
CA GLY A 270 -20.55 -2.31 6.27
C GLY A 270 -20.78 -3.56 5.45
N GLN A 271 -21.14 -3.43 4.16
CA GLN A 271 -21.22 -4.60 3.27
C GLN A 271 -19.86 -5.30 3.16
N LEU A 272 -18.79 -4.56 2.85
CA LEU A 272 -17.45 -5.13 2.71
C LEU A 272 -16.90 -5.63 4.06
N LEU A 273 -17.21 -4.97 5.18
CA LEU A 273 -16.89 -5.46 6.51
C LEU A 273 -17.47 -6.86 6.75
N ARG A 274 -18.77 -7.04 6.50
CA ARG A 274 -19.46 -8.33 6.64
C ARG A 274 -18.90 -9.39 5.69
N GLU A 275 -18.65 -9.04 4.43
CA GLU A 275 -18.01 -9.94 3.45
C GLU A 275 -16.65 -10.45 3.93
N LEU A 276 -15.89 -9.60 4.64
CA LEU A 276 -14.59 -9.96 5.20
C LEU A 276 -14.69 -10.62 6.58
N GLY A 277 -15.89 -10.83 7.11
CA GLY A 277 -16.11 -11.46 8.42
C GLY A 277 -15.85 -10.53 9.61
N TYR A 278 -15.87 -9.21 9.40
CA TYR A 278 -15.91 -8.23 10.49
C TYR A 278 -17.37 -7.97 10.86
N ALA A 279 -17.79 -8.53 11.99
CA ALA A 279 -19.08 -8.26 12.64
C ALA A 279 -19.01 -7.02 13.54
#